data_AF-A0A920IQS8-F1
#
_entry.id   AF-A0A920IQS8-F1
#
_cell.length_a   1.000
_cell.length_b   1.000
_cell.length_c   1.000
_cell.angle_alpha   90.00
_cell.angle_beta   90.00
_cell.angle_gamma   90.00
#
_symmetry.space_group_name_H-M   'P 1'
#
loop_
_entity.id
_entity.type
_entity.pdbx_description
1 polymer ?
#
loop_
_entity_poly.entity_id
_entity_poly.type
_entity_poly.pdbx_seq_one_letter_code
_entity_poly.pdbx_strand_id
1 'polypeptide(L)' 'MKSHYCGEITSSNLKRRADNWLRFYREEEIRRRNFPDVRDIKGICQAVVNPDNERSFKLAESIRNEYVVRLR' A
#
# COMPACT_ATOMS: atom_id res chain seq x y z
N MET A 1 7.61 0.29 -13.78
CA MET A 1 7.33 1.73 -13.95
C MET A 1 6.12 2.06 -13.09
N LYS A 2 6.08 3.24 -12.46
CA LYS A 2 4.96 3.66 -11.62
C LYS A 2 3.76 4.03 -12.51
N SER A 3 2.57 3.56 -12.15
CA SER A 3 1.35 3.71 -12.97
C SER A 3 0.44 4.85 -12.50
N HIS A 4 0.36 5.09 -11.19
CA HIS A 4 -0.48 6.13 -10.59
C HIS A 4 0.24 6.76 -9.39
N TYR A 5 -0.09 8.00 -9.05
CA TYR A 5 0.35 8.62 -7.80
C TYR A 5 -0.69 8.40 -6.68
N CYS A 6 -0.24 8.30 -5.42
CA CYS A 6 -1.11 8.09 -4.26
C CYS A 6 -2.24 9.13 -4.19
N GLY A 7 -1.88 10.41 -4.30
CA GLY A 7 -2.84 11.52 -4.22
C GLY A 7 -3.80 11.62 -5.40
N GLU A 8 -3.63 10.79 -6.44
CA GLU A 8 -4.47 10.80 -7.65
C GLU A 8 -5.41 9.58 -7.71
N ILE A 9 -5.37 8.69 -6.72
CA ILE A 9 -6.26 7.53 -6.65
C ILE A 9 -7.67 8.01 -6.26
N THR A 10 -8.63 7.78 -7.17
CA THR A 10 -10.04 8.15 -7.00
C THR A 10 -10.95 6.95 -7.30
N SER A 11 -12.25 7.13 -7.12
CA SER A 11 -13.27 6.12 -7.50
C SER A 11 -13.26 5.77 -8.99
N SER A 12 -12.73 6.65 -9.85
CA SER A 12 -12.56 6.34 -11.28
C SER A 12 -11.53 5.24 -11.56
N ASN A 13 -10.66 4.93 -10.60
CA ASN A 13 -9.62 3.91 -10.70
C ASN A 13 -10.08 2.52 -10.22
N LEU A 14 -11.35 2.37 -9.83
CA LEU A 14 -11.90 1.07 -9.40
C LEU A 14 -11.68 -0.02 -10.45
N LYS A 15 -11.35 -1.23 -9.99
CA LYS A 15 -11.06 -2.43 -10.80
C LYS A 15 -9.87 -2.32 -11.75
N ARG A 16 -9.07 -1.23 -11.70
CA ARG A 16 -7.81 -1.11 -12.44
C ARG A 16 -6.65 -1.59 -11.56
N ARG A 17 -5.67 -2.27 -12.17
CA ARG A 17 -4.40 -2.61 -11.49
C ARG A 17 -3.50 -1.38 -11.42
N ALA A 18 -2.86 -1.17 -10.27
CA ALA A 18 -1.92 -0.08 -10.07
C ALA A 18 -0.57 -0.62 -9.56
N ASP A 19 0.49 -0.36 -10.32
CA ASP A 19 1.89 -0.59 -9.97
C ASP A 19 2.47 0.69 -9.34
N ASN A 20 2.78 0.71 -8.04
CA ASN A 20 3.23 1.92 -7.36
C ASN A 20 4.49 1.70 -6.50
N TRP A 21 5.40 2.69 -6.51
CA TRP A 21 6.59 2.76 -5.65
C TRP A 21 6.40 3.88 -4.64
N LEU A 22 6.36 3.53 -3.36
CA LEU A 22 5.83 4.39 -2.30
C LEU A 22 6.63 4.23 -1.00
N ARG A 23 6.53 5.19 -0.09
CA ARG A 23 7.06 5.07 1.27
C ARG A 23 5.97 4.65 2.23
N PHE A 24 6.27 3.72 3.12
CA PHE A 24 5.39 3.37 4.22
C PHE A 24 5.32 4.52 5.23
N TYR A 25 4.13 4.90 5.64
CA TYR A 25 3.89 6.01 6.55
C TYR A 25 3.38 5.55 7.92
N ARG A 26 2.40 4.65 7.93
CA ARG A 26 1.75 4.16 9.15
C ARG A 26 1.17 2.76 8.91
N GLU A 27 1.17 1.95 9.96
CA GLU A 27 0.52 0.65 10.00
C GLU A 27 -0.67 0.70 10.96
N GLU A 28 -1.81 0.16 10.53
CA GLU A 28 -2.93 -0.17 11.42
C GLU A 28 -3.32 -1.64 11.24
N GLU A 29 -3.32 -2.40 12.34
CA GLU A 29 -3.71 -3.81 12.35
C GLU A 29 -5.07 -4.01 13.03
N ILE A 30 -5.99 -4.69 12.33
CA ILE A 30 -7.29 -5.08 12.88
C ILE A 30 -7.54 -6.54 12.54
N ARG A 31 -7.62 -7.41 13.57
CA ARG A 31 -8.14 -8.79 13.50
C ARG A 31 -7.75 -9.53 12.20
N ARG A 32 -6.45 -9.58 11.87
CA ARG A 32 -5.85 -10.21 10.66
C ARG A 32 -5.92 -9.41 9.35
N ARG A 33 -6.06 -8.10 9.40
CA ARG A 33 -5.90 -7.23 8.23
C ARG A 33 -4.89 -6.15 8.55
N ASN A 34 -3.95 -5.97 7.62
CA ASN A 34 -2.91 -4.96 7.67
C ASN A 34 -3.29 -3.82 6.71
N PHE A 35 -3.38 -2.61 7.25
CA PHE A 35 -3.79 -1.40 6.52
C PHE A 35 -2.64 -0.39 6.48
N PRO A 36 -1.67 -0.59 5.57
CA PRO A 36 -0.55 0.33 5.47
C PRO A 36 -0.95 1.62 4.74
N ASP A 37 -0.69 2.75 5.37
CA ASP A 37 -0.66 4.04 4.71
C ASP A 37 0.65 4.17 3.93
N VAL A 38 0.53 4.47 2.64
CA VAL A 38 1.67 4.64 1.75
C VAL A 38 1.65 6.01 1.10
N ARG A 39 2.82 6.64 1.03
CA ARG A 39 2.97 8.02 0.57
C ARG A 39 3.91 8.16 -0.61
N ASP A 40 3.64 9.17 -1.41
CA ASP A 40 4.55 9.68 -2.42
C ASP A 40 4.51 11.21 -2.47
N ILE A 41 5.09 11.79 -3.52
CA ILE A 41 5.17 13.24 -3.70
C ILE A 41 3.80 13.93 -3.90
N LYS A 42 2.74 13.18 -4.24
CA LYS A 42 1.40 13.73 -4.49
C LYS A 42 0.44 13.50 -3.33
N GLY A 43 0.73 12.61 -2.39
CA GLY A 43 -0.11 12.40 -1.21
C GLY A 43 0.05 11.04 -0.56
N ILE A 44 -0.94 10.67 0.23
CA ILE A 44 -1.05 9.39 0.95
C ILE A 44 -2.22 8.60 0.35
N CYS A 45 -2.08 7.29 0.22
CA CYS A 45 -3.21 6.40 -0.01
C CYS A 45 -3.13 5.19 0.93
N GLN A 46 -4.27 4.60 1.22
CA GLN A 46 -4.36 3.39 2.04
C GLN A 46 -4.27 2.17 1.14
N ALA A 47 -3.36 1.26 1.48
CA ALA A 47 -3.30 -0.06 0.88
C ALA A 47 -3.91 -1.10 1.84
N VAL A 48 -4.38 -2.22 1.28
CA VAL A 48 -4.92 -3.34 2.05
C VAL A 48 -4.21 -4.60 1.60
N VAL A 49 -3.57 -5.30 2.54
CA VAL A 49 -2.89 -6.56 2.24
C VAL A 49 -3.85 -7.72 2.55
N ASN A 50 -4.19 -8.52 1.55
CA ASN A 50 -5.05 -9.69 1.74
C ASN A 50 -4.29 -10.77 2.55
N PRO A 51 -4.80 -11.20 3.73
CA PRO A 51 -4.19 -12.26 4.54
C PRO A 51 -4.08 -13.62 3.82
N ASP A 52 -4.90 -13.87 2.79
CA ASP A 52 -4.82 -15.13 2.04
C ASP A 52 -3.50 -15.30 1.28
N ASN A 53 -2.78 -14.20 1.03
CA ASN A 53 -1.42 -14.23 0.48
C ASN A 53 -0.40 -14.13 1.62
N GLU A 54 -0.08 -15.28 2.23
CA GLU A 54 0.82 -15.37 3.38
C GLU A 54 2.17 -14.68 3.16
N ARG A 55 2.73 -14.75 1.94
CA ARG A 55 4.03 -14.15 1.64
C ARG A 55 3.96 -12.63 1.68
N SER A 56 2.95 -12.04 1.06
CA SER A 56 2.73 -10.59 1.09
C SER A 56 2.35 -10.12 2.49
N PHE A 57 1.58 -10.92 3.23
CA PHE A 57 1.15 -10.60 4.58
C PHE A 57 2.34 -10.56 5.56
N LYS A 58 3.18 -11.62 5.59
CA LYS A 58 4.40 -11.64 6.40
C LYS A 58 5.37 -10.52 6.05
N LEU A 59 5.45 -10.17 4.77
CA LEU A 59 6.27 -9.03 4.35
C LEU A 59 5.72 -7.72 4.94
N ALA A 60 4.40 -7.52 4.89
CA ALA A 60 3.73 -6.35 5.48
C ALA A 60 4.02 -6.21 6.98
N GLU A 61 3.93 -7.29 7.76
CA GLU A 61 4.22 -7.31 9.21
C GLU A 61 5.68 -6.90 9.54
N SER A 62 6.60 -7.09 8.60
CA SER A 62 8.01 -6.73 8.77
C SER A 62 8.33 -5.28 8.41
N ILE A 63 7.41 -4.59 7.72
CA ILE A 63 7.65 -3.24 7.25
C ILE A 63 7.54 -2.25 8.42
N ARG A 64 8.37 -1.20 8.40
CA ARG A 64 8.38 -0.12 9.39
C ARG A 64 8.25 1.22 8.67
N ASN A 65 8.05 2.28 9.46
CA ASN A 65 7.95 3.63 8.94
C ASN A 65 9.13 3.97 8.01
N GLU A 66 8.81 4.69 6.92
CA GLU A 66 9.72 5.18 5.88
C GLU A 66 10.35 4.14 4.95
N TYR A 67 9.98 2.87 5.05
CA TYR A 67 10.41 1.86 4.10
C TYR A 67 9.94 2.20 2.68
N VAL A 68 10.85 2.08 1.71
CA VAL A 68 10.50 2.19 0.29
C VAL A 68 10.02 0.84 -0.21
N VAL A 69 8.75 0.78 -0.59
CA VAL A 69 8.07 -0.45 -1.01
C VAL A 69 7.50 -0.31 -2.40
N ARG A 70 7.33 -1.45 -3.07
CA ARG A 70 6.61 -1.55 -4.33
C ARG A 70 5.35 -2.38 -4.13
N LEU A 71 4.20 -1.80 -4.45
CA LEU A 71 2.89 -2.46 -4.45
C LEU A 71 2.46 -2.79 -5.89
N ARG A 72 1.79 -3.94 -6.05
CA ARG A 72 1.33 -4.50 -7.32
C ARG A 72 -0.02 -5.18 -7.18
#